data_AF-A0A5M6IN39-F1
#
_entry.id   AF-A0A5M6IN39-F1
#
_cell.length_a   1.000
_cell.length_b   1.000
_cell.length_c   1.000
_cell.angle_alpha   90.00
_cell.angle_beta   90.00
_cell.angle_gamma   90.00
#
_symmetry.space_group_name_H-M   'P 1'
#
loop_
_entity.id
_entity.type
_entity.pdbx_description
1 polymer ?
#
loop_
_entity_poly.entity_id
_entity_poly.type
_entity_poly.pdbx_seq_one_letter_code
_entity_poly.pdbx_strand_id
1 'polypeptide(L)'
;MTDAERCAVLLEELTELRAVVRPSPGQRDRLAELERLTAKAPRPTLSLADLYARLRREIEAAGGQQAWARAHGISPTVLNDVLTARRDPGPTLLDALGLRRVVRYADVRSSAT
;
A
#
# COMPACT_ATOMS: atom_id res chain seq x y z
N MET A 1 4.79 -4.82 20.41
CA MET A 1 5.41 -4.64 19.08
C MET A 1 5.00 -5.80 18.17
N THR A 2 3.89 -5.61 17.46
CA THR A 2 3.31 -6.53 16.49
C THR A 2 4.25 -6.74 15.30
N ASP A 3 4.02 -7.81 14.52
CA ASP A 3 4.80 -8.05 13.29
C ASP A 3 4.69 -6.88 12.29
N ALA A 4 3.54 -6.20 12.25
CA ALA A 4 3.33 -5.02 11.43
C ALA A 4 4.17 -3.82 11.90
N GLU A 5 4.24 -3.58 13.22
CA GLU A 5 5.07 -2.52 13.82
C GLU A 5 6.56 -2.79 13.59
N ARG A 6 7.01 -4.05 13.70
CA ARG A 6 8.39 -4.46 13.35
C ARG A 6 8.71 -4.16 11.88
N CYS A 7 7.79 -4.43 10.97
CA CYS A 7 7.99 -4.17 9.54
C CYS A 7 8.07 -2.67 9.23
N ALA A 8 7.27 -1.84 9.90
CA ALA A 8 7.30 -0.40 9.71
C ALA A 8 8.68 0.19 10.05
N VAL A 9 9.25 -0.21 11.19
CA VAL A 9 10.60 0.23 11.63
C VAL A 9 11.68 -0.23 10.64
N LEU A 10 11.61 -1.48 10.15
CA LEU A 10 12.57 -1.99 9.16
C LEU A 10 12.51 -1.24 7.83
N LEU A 11 11.31 -0.81 7.41
CA LEU A 11 11.12 -0.04 6.17
C LEU A 11 11.65 1.40 6.30
N GLU A 12 11.52 2.00 7.48
CA GLU A 12 12.09 3.33 7.77
C GLU A 12 13.62 3.27 7.72
N GLU A 13 14.25 2.34 8.45
CA GLU A 13 15.71 2.13 8.43
C GLU A 13 16.23 1.84 7.01
N LEU A 14 15.50 1.03 6.24
CA LEU A 14 15.81 0.74 4.84
C LEU A 14 15.74 2.01 3.98
N THR A 15 14.74 2.86 4.18
CA THR A 15 14.56 4.11 3.42
C THR A 15 15.71 5.08 3.68
N GLU A 16 16.09 5.25 4.93
CA GLU A 16 17.23 6.09 5.34
C GLU A 16 18.55 5.58 4.73
N LEU A 17 18.82 4.28 4.81
CA LEU A 17 20.04 3.70 4.25
C LEU A 17 20.11 3.79 2.73
N ARG A 18 18.98 3.69 2.02
CA ARG A 18 18.93 3.89 0.57
C ARG A 18 19.22 5.33 0.14
N ALA A 19 18.98 6.31 1.01
CA ALA A 19 19.28 7.72 0.72
C ALA A 19 20.79 8.05 0.83
N VAL A 20 21.62 7.15 1.36
CA VAL A 20 23.07 7.34 1.49
C VAL A 20 23.78 7.16 0.14
N VAL A 21 24.36 8.24 -0.40
CA VAL A 21 25.01 8.27 -1.73
C VAL A 21 26.17 7.27 -1.88
N ARG A 22 26.93 7.03 -0.80
CA ARG A 22 28.01 6.03 -0.76
C ARG A 22 27.99 5.30 0.58
N PRO A 23 27.24 4.19 0.69
CA PRO A 23 27.19 3.41 1.92
C PRO A 23 28.53 2.69 2.15
N SER A 24 28.98 2.66 3.40
CA SER A 24 30.11 1.85 3.85
C SER A 24 29.82 0.34 3.67
N PRO A 25 30.84 -0.53 3.67
CA PRO A 25 30.63 -1.98 3.55
C PRO A 25 29.61 -2.53 4.57
N GLY A 26 29.74 -2.14 5.85
CA GLY A 26 28.78 -2.56 6.89
C GLY A 26 27.36 -2.02 6.66
N GLN A 27 27.21 -0.82 6.09
CA GLN A 27 25.90 -0.28 5.69
C GLN A 27 25.30 -1.04 4.49
N ARG A 28 26.13 -1.54 3.57
CA ARG A 28 25.67 -2.39 2.45
C ARG A 28 25.20 -3.76 2.93
N ASP A 29 25.92 -4.36 3.87
CA ASP A 29 25.53 -5.64 4.47
C ASP A 29 24.22 -5.49 5.24
N ARG A 30 24.09 -4.40 6.02
CA ARG A 30 22.83 -4.05 6.72
C ARG A 30 21.69 -3.80 5.74
N LEU A 31 21.94 -3.09 4.65
CA LEU A 31 20.96 -2.87 3.58
C LEU A 31 20.46 -4.19 3.00
N ALA A 32 21.37 -5.11 2.66
CA ALA A 32 21.01 -6.43 2.12
C ALA A 32 20.20 -7.26 3.12
N GLU A 33 20.52 -7.17 4.41
CA GLU A 33 19.75 -7.86 5.46
C GLU A 33 18.35 -7.26 5.61
N LEU A 34 18.22 -5.93 5.64
CA LEU A 34 16.93 -5.26 5.69
C LEU A 34 16.08 -5.56 4.45
N GLU A 35 16.67 -5.62 3.26
CA GLU A 35 15.98 -6.02 2.04
C GLU A 35 15.45 -7.46 2.12
N ARG A 36 16.21 -8.40 2.71
CA ARG A 36 15.75 -9.77 2.94
C ARG A 36 14.61 -9.84 3.94
N LEU A 37 14.75 -9.12 5.06
CA LEU A 37 13.75 -9.09 6.12
C LEU A 37 12.44 -8.44 5.64
N THR A 38 12.52 -7.35 4.87
CA THR A 38 11.37 -6.67 4.29
C THR A 38 10.76 -7.43 3.11
N ALA A 39 11.54 -8.21 2.36
CA ALA A 39 11.00 -9.12 1.35
C ALA A 39 10.20 -10.28 1.95
N LYS A 40 10.59 -10.75 3.14
CA LYS A 40 9.88 -11.80 3.88
C LYS A 40 8.71 -11.26 4.72
N ALA A 41 8.68 -9.96 4.99
CA ALA A 41 7.61 -9.31 5.74
C ALA A 41 6.24 -9.45 5.03
N PRO A 42 5.15 -9.63 5.80
CA PRO A 42 3.81 -9.54 5.22
C PRO A 42 3.62 -8.13 4.64
N ARG A 43 3.27 -8.05 3.35
CA ARG A 43 2.92 -6.74 2.78
C ARG A 43 1.74 -6.16 3.57
N PRO A 44 1.81 -4.88 3.96
CA PRO A 44 0.72 -4.24 4.66
C PRO A 44 -0.54 -4.31 3.80
N THR A 45 -1.67 -4.68 4.41
CA THR A 45 -2.98 -4.62 3.77
C THR A 45 -3.70 -3.37 4.18
N LEU A 46 -4.40 -2.76 3.24
CA LEU A 46 -5.28 -1.64 3.51
C LEU A 46 -6.67 -2.15 3.89
N SER A 47 -7.30 -1.48 4.84
CA SER A 47 -8.75 -1.59 5.01
C SER A 47 -9.46 -0.96 3.80
N LEU A 48 -10.76 -1.22 3.65
CA LEU A 48 -11.54 -0.56 2.59
C LEU A 48 -11.59 0.96 2.79
N ALA A 49 -11.62 1.43 4.04
CA ALA A 49 -11.58 2.85 4.36
C ALA A 49 -10.26 3.50 3.94
N ASP A 50 -9.12 2.84 4.21
CA ASP A 50 -7.79 3.33 3.81
C ASP A 50 -7.61 3.30 2.29
N LEU A 51 -8.19 2.31 1.62
CA LEU A 51 -8.24 2.27 0.16
C LEU A 51 -8.98 3.49 -0.39
N TYR A 52 -10.16 3.82 0.15
CA TYR A 52 -10.90 5.01 -0.28
C TYR A 52 -10.18 6.31 0.04
N ALA A 53 -9.53 6.42 1.20
CA ALA A 53 -8.72 7.57 1.54
C ALA A 53 -7.55 7.75 0.56
N ARG A 54 -6.86 6.66 0.21
CA ARG A 54 -5.79 6.68 -0.80
C ARG A 54 -6.33 7.09 -2.16
N LEU A 55 -7.41 6.47 -2.62
CA LEU A 55 -8.02 6.79 -3.92
C LEU A 55 -8.40 8.27 -4.03
N ARG A 56 -8.98 8.87 -2.98
CA ARG A 56 -9.31 10.30 -2.95
C ARG A 56 -8.07 11.19 -3.06
N ARG A 57 -6.96 10.84 -2.41
CA ARG A 57 -5.70 11.59 -2.53
C ARG A 57 -5.11 11.53 -3.94
N GLU A 58 -5.13 10.37 -4.57
CA GLU A 58 -4.64 10.20 -5.96
C GLU A 58 -5.52 10.98 -6.94
N ILE A 59 -6.85 10.96 -6.73
CA ILE A 59 -7.80 11.75 -7.52
C ILE A 59 -7.50 13.26 -7.39
N GLU A 60 -7.29 13.74 -6.17
CA GLU A 60 -6.95 15.16 -5.94
C GLU A 60 -5.62 15.52 -6.60
N ALA A 61 -4.58 14.70 -6.43
CA ALA A 61 -3.28 14.91 -7.05
C ALA A 61 -3.33 14.92 -8.59
N ALA A 62 -4.25 14.17 -9.20
CA ALA A 62 -4.48 14.16 -10.64
C ALA A 62 -5.32 15.35 -11.14
N GLY A 63 -5.80 16.24 -10.26
CA GLY A 63 -6.66 17.38 -10.64
C GLY A 63 -8.14 17.02 -10.77
N GLY A 64 -8.57 15.93 -10.14
CA GLY A 64 -9.98 15.54 -10.01
C GLY A 64 -10.33 14.20 -10.67
N GLN A 65 -11.56 13.75 -10.40
CA GLN A 65 -12.01 12.39 -10.71
C GLN A 65 -11.93 12.06 -12.20
N GLN A 66 -12.30 13.01 -13.06
CA GLN A 66 -12.27 12.84 -14.52
C GLN A 66 -10.85 12.70 -15.06
N ALA A 67 -9.91 13.49 -14.55
CA ALA A 67 -8.52 13.43 -14.97
C ALA A 67 -7.89 12.10 -14.56
N TRP A 68 -8.10 11.67 -13.32
CA TRP A 68 -7.62 10.39 -12.81
C TRP A 68 -8.21 9.20 -13.60
N ALA A 69 -9.53 9.19 -13.80
CA ALA A 69 -10.21 8.14 -14.58
C ALA A 69 -9.63 8.00 -15.99
N ARG A 70 -9.43 9.11 -16.70
CA ARG A 70 -8.85 9.11 -18.05
C ARG A 70 -7.40 8.60 -18.06
N ALA A 71 -6.58 9.05 -17.12
CA ALA A 71 -5.17 8.64 -17.02
C ALA A 71 -5.02 7.12 -16.82
N HIS A 72 -5.97 6.48 -16.13
CA HIS A 72 -5.93 5.05 -15.82
C HIS A 72 -6.88 4.21 -16.69
N GLY A 73 -7.53 4.79 -17.70
CA GLY A 73 -8.45 4.07 -18.59
C GLY A 73 -9.70 3.52 -17.89
N ILE A 74 -10.12 4.13 -16.79
CA ILE A 74 -11.29 3.72 -15.99
C ILE A 74 -12.46 4.65 -16.32
N SER A 75 -13.65 4.10 -16.54
CA SER A 75 -14.84 4.92 -16.75
C SER A 75 -15.14 5.78 -15.51
N PRO A 76 -15.41 7.10 -15.67
CA PRO A 76 -15.80 7.96 -14.55
C PRO A 76 -17.02 7.46 -13.78
N THR A 77 -17.97 6.79 -14.46
CA THR A 77 -19.14 6.17 -13.83
C THR A 77 -18.73 5.01 -12.93
N VAL A 78 -17.85 4.12 -13.42
CA VAL A 78 -17.34 3.00 -12.61
C VAL A 78 -16.59 3.52 -11.39
N LEU A 79 -15.77 4.56 -11.58
CA LEU A 79 -15.06 5.21 -10.48
C LEU A 79 -16.02 5.82 -9.46
N ASN A 80 -17.08 6.49 -9.91
CA ASN A 80 -18.12 7.03 -9.05
C ASN A 80 -18.87 5.94 -8.27
N ASP A 81 -19.23 4.83 -8.91
CA ASP A 81 -19.91 3.71 -8.26
C ASP A 81 -19.05 3.10 -7.15
N VAL A 82 -17.73 3.05 -7.36
CA VAL A 82 -16.78 2.62 -6.34
C VAL A 82 -16.68 3.65 -5.20
N LEU A 83 -16.53 4.93 -5.51
CA LEU A 83 -16.44 6.00 -4.49
C LEU A 83 -17.70 6.13 -3.63
N THR A 84 -18.86 5.76 -4.19
CA THR A 84 -20.16 5.76 -3.50
C THR A 84 -20.51 4.40 -2.89
N ALA A 85 -19.57 3.45 -2.89
CA ALA A 85 -19.73 2.09 -2.36
C ALA A 85 -20.91 1.31 -2.97
N ARG A 86 -21.40 1.71 -4.14
CA ARG A 86 -22.38 0.94 -4.93
C ARG A 86 -21.74 -0.27 -5.61
N ARG A 87 -20.42 -0.23 -5.76
CA ARG A 87 -19.61 -1.28 -6.38
C ARG A 87 -18.30 -1.47 -5.63
N ASP A 88 -17.88 -2.72 -5.48
CA ASP A 88 -16.55 -3.01 -4.92
C ASP A 88 -15.42 -2.59 -5.88
N PRO A 89 -14.23 -2.23 -5.35
CA PRO A 89 -13.06 -1.95 -6.17
C PRO A 89 -12.64 -3.18 -7.00
N GLY A 90 -12.74 -3.06 -8.33
CA GLY A 90 -12.35 -4.10 -9.26
C GLY A 90 -10.84 -4.16 -9.54
N PRO A 91 -10.34 -5.22 -10.21
CA PRO A 91 -8.92 -5.42 -10.49
C PRO A 91 -8.24 -4.22 -11.16
N THR A 92 -8.84 -3.66 -12.22
CA THR A 92 -8.27 -2.50 -12.94
C THR A 92 -8.04 -1.28 -12.04
N LEU A 93 -8.95 -1.00 -11.11
CA LEU A 93 -8.80 0.11 -10.17
C LEU A 93 -7.75 -0.20 -9.11
N LEU A 94 -7.71 -1.44 -8.62
CA LEU A 94 -6.68 -1.88 -7.68
C LEU A 94 -5.29 -1.81 -8.31
N ASP A 95 -5.14 -2.28 -9.55
CA ASP A 95 -3.89 -2.22 -10.31
C ASP A 95 -3.43 -0.78 -10.53
N ALA A 96 -4.36 0.14 -10.84
CA ALA A 96 -4.07 1.58 -10.94
C ALA A 96 -3.55 2.19 -9.63
N LEU A 97 -3.93 1.63 -8.48
CA LEU A 97 -3.41 2.02 -7.16
C LEU A 97 -2.17 1.20 -6.74
N GLY A 98 -1.68 0.28 -7.57
CA GLY A 98 -0.61 -0.66 -7.20
C GLY A 98 -1.01 -1.60 -6.06
N LEU A 99 -2.30 -1.94 -5.98
CA LEU A 99 -2.90 -2.80 -4.98
C LEU A 99 -3.40 -4.10 -5.62
N ARG A 100 -3.60 -5.11 -4.79
CA ARG A 100 -4.32 -6.33 -5.17
C ARG A 100 -5.27 -6.73 -4.05
N ARG A 101 -6.41 -7.32 -4.39
CA ARG A 101 -7.35 -7.84 -3.40
C ARG A 101 -6.77 -9.09 -2.76
N VAL A 102 -6.78 -9.14 -1.44
CA VAL A 102 -6.46 -10.33 -0.65
C VAL A 102 -7.60 -10.60 0.33
N VAL A 103 -7.98 -11.86 0.49
CA VAL A 103 -8.98 -12.28 1.47
C VAL A 103 -8.24 -12.74 2.72
N ARG A 104 -8.64 -12.23 3.89
CA ARG A 104 -8.08 -12.61 5.20
C ARG A 104 -9.19 -13.12 6.10
N TYR A 105 -8.87 -14.14 6.88
CA TYR A 105 -9.72 -14.67 7.94
C TYR A 105 -8.97 -14.47 9.26
N ALA A 106 -9.66 -13.99 10.29
CA ALA A 106 -9.12 -13.81 11.63
C ALA A 106 -9.85 -14.73 12.61
N ASP A 107 -9.15 -15.28 13.60
CA ASP A 107 -9.80 -16.04 14.66
C ASP A 107 -10.48 -15.09 15.64
N VAL A 108 -11.80 -15.24 15.75
CA VAL A 108 -12.71 -14.44 16.57
C VAL A 108 -12.38 -14.53 18.06
N ARG A 109 -11.63 -15.56 18.49
CA ARG A 109 -11.19 -15.74 19.88
C ARG A 109 -9.81 -15.16 20.19
N SER A 110 -9.12 -14.63 19.18
CA SER A 110 -7.71 -14.20 19.28
C SER A 110 -7.49 -12.69 19.18
N SER A 111 -8.56 -11.88 19.10
CA SER A 111 -8.45 -10.42 19.23
C SER A 111 -8.30 -10.00 20.69
N ALA A 112 -7.26 -10.49 21.36
CA ALA A 112 -6.86 -10.06 22.69
C ALA A 112 -5.35 -10.26 22.83
N THR A 113 -4.59 -9.18 22.71
CA THR A 113 -3.46 -8.81 23.58
C THR A 113 -3.09 -7.37 23.29
#